data_AF-A0A9P5ZLP4-F1
#
_entry.id   AF-A0A9P5ZLP4-F1
#
_cell.length_a   1.000
_cell.length_b   1.000
_cell.length_c   1.000
_cell.angle_alpha   90.00
_cell.angle_beta   90.00
_cell.angle_gamma   90.00
#
_symmetry.space_group_name_H-M   'P 1'
#
loop_
_entity.id
_entity.type
_entity.pdbx_description
1 polymer ?
#
loop_
_entity_poly.entity_id
_entity_poly.type
_entity_poly.pdbx_seq_one_letter_code
_entity_poly.pdbx_strand_id
1 'polypeptide(L)'
;MYKSLATLSVQEFPLDPTASRRTMIIGDIHGMNNSLRSILDVLDYDPSSDVLIHVGDIIAKGPHEGSLAVLSYMASRNITGIRGNHDQKVIEWRGWLEWMHRFPDGRKWLIALERRWDEAAAEGADPDLWASKQMKRHRSPWWRTIPKDWKIFAEHYKIARAMSDEEYSYLLSLPLALHIPHAHTFVVHAGLLSSDPRYKPRDPRQPLARIPSLFESAKSKHGSDMPKLRRAQELALLSDIEQNTDPWVKLNMRGVLKNHDVTRGKDGRPWSDIWNRDMSRCDGFEHGLSFDDHTTKKQKMLPCHPSTVVYGHAASRGLDIKRWTVGLDSGCVYGRKLSALVLGRHKHDNLQKHKKPTPTDIAFGDSLTGHVVSIECQLE
;
A
#
# COMPACT_ATOMS: atom_id res chain seq x y z
N MET A 1 7.10 -12.40 -10.86
CA MET A 1 8.22 -11.69 -10.20
C MET A 1 7.66 -10.38 -9.63
N TYR A 2 8.04 -9.97 -8.42
CA TYR A 2 7.56 -8.72 -7.84
C TYR A 2 8.25 -7.51 -8.49
N LYS A 3 7.48 -6.46 -8.80
CA LYS A 3 8.05 -5.13 -9.02
C LYS A 3 8.21 -4.48 -7.66
N SER A 4 9.45 -4.40 -7.16
CA SER A 4 9.69 -3.98 -5.77
C SER A 4 9.42 -2.49 -5.51
N LEU A 5 9.66 -1.65 -6.52
CA LEU A 5 9.60 -0.19 -6.43
C LEU A 5 9.24 0.40 -7.80
N ALA A 6 8.49 1.51 -7.80
CA ALA A 6 8.49 2.46 -8.90
C ALA A 6 8.76 3.87 -8.35
N THR A 7 9.47 4.70 -9.11
CA THR A 7 9.74 6.10 -8.74
C THR A 7 8.88 7.01 -9.60
N LEU A 8 8.05 7.85 -8.99
CA LEU A 8 7.21 8.80 -9.73
C LEU A 8 7.94 10.11 -9.99
N SER A 9 7.77 10.62 -11.21
CA SER A 9 8.22 11.95 -11.64
C SER A 9 7.26 13.05 -11.17
N VAL A 10 7.67 14.30 -11.32
CA VAL A 10 6.84 15.50 -11.02
C VAL A 10 5.55 15.50 -11.84
N GLN A 11 5.57 14.95 -13.05
CA GLN A 11 4.41 14.88 -13.95
C GLN A 11 3.41 13.79 -13.51
N GLU A 12 3.91 12.71 -12.92
CA GLU A 12 3.11 11.59 -12.39
C GLU A 12 2.60 11.86 -10.98
N PHE A 13 3.25 12.74 -10.21
CA PHE A 13 2.81 13.16 -8.88
C PHE A 13 2.88 14.70 -8.75
N PRO A 14 1.95 15.44 -9.39
CA PRO A 14 1.94 16.89 -9.30
C PRO A 14 1.60 17.36 -7.87
N LEU A 15 2.38 18.32 -7.38
CA LEU A 15 2.23 18.96 -6.07
C LEU A 15 2.04 20.47 -6.14
N ASP A 16 2.10 21.05 -7.33
CA ASP A 16 2.10 22.50 -7.52
C ASP A 16 0.72 23.07 -7.12
N PRO A 17 0.65 23.91 -6.06
CA PRO A 17 -0.59 24.52 -5.62
C PRO A 17 -1.11 25.59 -6.59
N THR A 18 -0.27 26.07 -7.52
CA THR A 18 -0.65 27.03 -8.57
C THR A 18 -1.14 26.36 -9.85
N ALA A 19 -0.79 25.09 -10.05
CA ALA A 19 -1.25 24.30 -11.18
C ALA A 19 -2.72 23.87 -11.02
N SER A 20 -3.39 23.63 -12.13
CA SER A 20 -4.76 23.09 -12.18
C SER A 20 -4.83 21.59 -11.84
N ARG A 21 -3.69 20.93 -11.58
CA ARG A 21 -3.60 19.47 -11.39
C ARG A 21 -3.45 19.12 -9.92
N ARG A 22 -4.29 18.20 -9.44
CA ARG A 22 -4.27 17.66 -8.06
C ARG A 22 -4.00 16.16 -8.07
N THR A 23 -3.43 15.68 -6.98
CA THR A 23 -3.16 14.24 -6.77
C THR A 23 -4.07 13.71 -5.68
N MET A 24 -4.76 12.61 -5.95
CA MET A 24 -5.66 11.92 -5.04
C MET A 24 -5.11 10.53 -4.75
N ILE A 25 -4.86 10.22 -3.48
CA ILE A 25 -4.45 8.90 -3.02
C ILE A 25 -5.61 8.28 -2.26
N ILE A 26 -6.16 7.17 -2.74
CA ILE A 26 -7.33 6.50 -2.15
C ILE A 26 -6.92 5.26 -1.34
N GLY A 27 -7.60 5.08 -0.20
CA GLY A 27 -7.46 3.92 0.70
C GLY A 27 -7.99 2.60 0.11
N ASP A 28 -8.00 1.55 0.92
CA ASP A 28 -8.46 0.20 0.58
C ASP A 28 -9.93 0.20 0.12
N ILE A 29 -10.17 -0.27 -1.11
CA ILE A 29 -11.49 -0.22 -1.77
C ILE A 29 -12.24 -1.54 -1.57
N HIS A 30 -11.55 -2.68 -1.65
CA HIS A 30 -12.13 -4.01 -1.44
C HIS A 30 -13.40 -4.30 -2.25
N GLY A 31 -13.43 -3.88 -3.52
CA GLY A 31 -14.58 -4.09 -4.40
C GLY A 31 -15.82 -3.26 -4.07
N MET A 32 -15.74 -2.27 -3.18
CA MET A 32 -16.85 -1.36 -2.84
C MET A 32 -17.06 -0.32 -3.95
N ASN A 33 -17.56 -0.77 -5.10
CA ASN A 33 -17.64 0.00 -6.33
C ASN A 33 -18.55 1.24 -6.20
N ASN A 34 -19.68 1.15 -5.49
CA ASN A 34 -20.55 2.33 -5.33
C ASN A 34 -19.87 3.37 -4.44
N SER A 35 -19.10 2.92 -3.45
CA SER A 35 -18.32 3.81 -2.58
C SER A 35 -17.17 4.48 -3.35
N LEU A 36 -16.46 3.74 -4.22
CA LEU A 36 -15.46 4.30 -5.13
C LEU A 36 -16.07 5.39 -6.02
N ARG A 37 -17.20 5.10 -6.68
CA ARG A 37 -17.88 6.10 -7.52
C ARG A 37 -18.31 7.32 -6.70
N SER A 38 -18.89 7.10 -5.52
CA SER A 38 -19.34 8.17 -4.64
C SER A 38 -18.22 9.11 -4.20
N ILE A 39 -17.03 8.58 -3.85
CA ILE A 39 -15.91 9.46 -3.46
C ILE A 39 -15.33 10.20 -4.66
N LEU A 40 -15.27 9.56 -5.85
CA LEU A 40 -14.81 10.22 -7.07
C LEU A 40 -15.77 11.35 -7.50
N ASP A 41 -17.08 11.14 -7.34
CA ASP A 41 -18.11 12.15 -7.59
C ASP A 41 -18.01 13.32 -6.60
N VAL A 42 -17.86 13.03 -5.30
CA VAL A 42 -17.66 14.06 -4.26
C VAL A 42 -16.39 14.87 -4.49
N LEU A 43 -15.37 14.21 -5.04
CA LEU A 43 -14.11 14.86 -5.38
C LEU A 43 -14.17 15.59 -6.73
N ASP A 44 -15.23 15.46 -7.53
CA ASP A 44 -15.29 15.96 -8.92
C ASP A 44 -14.08 15.47 -9.75
N TYR A 45 -13.73 14.18 -9.61
CA TYR A 45 -12.55 13.61 -10.23
C TYR A 45 -12.63 13.68 -11.77
N ASP A 46 -11.62 14.31 -12.37
CA ASP A 46 -11.47 14.41 -13.82
C ASP A 46 -10.10 13.85 -14.23
N PRO A 47 -10.04 12.72 -14.96
CA PRO A 47 -8.78 12.11 -15.37
C PRO A 47 -7.95 13.00 -16.32
N SER A 48 -8.52 14.05 -16.91
CA SER A 48 -7.77 15.00 -17.76
C SER A 48 -6.95 16.01 -16.95
N SER A 49 -7.37 16.30 -15.71
CA SER A 49 -6.71 17.27 -14.82
C SER A 49 -6.10 16.62 -13.57
N ASP A 50 -6.64 15.48 -13.14
CA ASP A 50 -6.35 14.89 -11.83
C ASP A 50 -5.55 13.59 -11.96
N VAL A 51 -4.69 13.34 -10.98
CA VAL A 51 -4.00 12.06 -10.81
C VAL A 51 -4.69 11.27 -9.71
N LEU A 52 -5.05 10.02 -10.00
CA LEU A 52 -5.56 9.07 -9.01
C LEU A 52 -4.52 7.98 -8.74
N ILE A 53 -4.29 7.70 -7.46
CA ILE A 53 -3.38 6.67 -6.96
C ILE A 53 -4.12 5.83 -5.91
N HIS A 54 -4.02 4.50 -5.94
CA HIS A 54 -4.56 3.64 -4.88
C HIS A 54 -3.47 3.00 -4.01
N VAL A 55 -3.75 2.77 -2.72
CA VAL A 55 -2.81 2.13 -1.76
C VAL A 55 -2.86 0.59 -1.76
N GLY A 56 -3.53 0.01 -2.76
CA GLY A 56 -3.73 -1.45 -2.89
C GLY A 56 -5.04 -1.92 -2.25
N ASP A 57 -5.23 -3.24 -2.25
CA ASP A 57 -6.45 -3.90 -1.76
C ASP A 57 -7.70 -3.32 -2.44
N ILE A 58 -7.65 -3.29 -3.78
CA ILE A 58 -8.74 -2.76 -4.61
C ILE A 58 -9.86 -3.80 -4.78
N ILE A 59 -9.56 -5.08 -4.57
CA ILE A 59 -10.46 -6.22 -4.76
C ILE A 59 -10.57 -7.11 -3.50
N ALA A 60 -11.52 -8.04 -3.56
CA ALA A 60 -11.87 -9.02 -2.52
C ALA A 60 -12.44 -8.40 -1.22
N LYS A 61 -12.98 -9.26 -0.34
CA LYS A 61 -13.79 -8.94 0.86
C LYS A 61 -15.18 -8.37 0.57
N GLY A 62 -15.30 -7.39 -0.30
CA GLY A 62 -16.61 -6.85 -0.72
C GLY A 62 -17.29 -7.75 -1.76
N PRO A 63 -18.37 -7.26 -2.40
CA PRO A 63 -19.09 -8.00 -3.42
C PRO A 63 -18.20 -8.45 -4.58
N HIS A 64 -18.48 -9.64 -5.12
CA HIS A 64 -17.73 -10.20 -6.24
C HIS A 64 -17.79 -9.30 -7.49
N GLU A 65 -19.00 -8.93 -7.90
CA GLU A 65 -19.24 -8.03 -9.04
C GLU A 65 -18.60 -6.65 -8.82
N GLY A 66 -18.61 -6.17 -7.57
CA GLY A 66 -17.95 -4.93 -7.19
C GLY A 66 -16.44 -5.00 -7.35
N SER A 67 -15.82 -6.13 -6.97
CA SER A 67 -14.39 -6.39 -7.21
C SER A 67 -14.04 -6.38 -8.70
N LEU A 68 -14.84 -7.03 -9.55
CA LEU A 68 -14.62 -7.02 -11.00
C LEU A 68 -14.81 -5.62 -11.60
N ALA A 69 -15.83 -4.88 -11.15
CA ALA A 69 -16.08 -3.51 -11.62
C ALA A 69 -14.94 -2.55 -11.25
N VAL A 70 -14.43 -2.63 -10.01
CA VAL A 70 -13.28 -1.83 -9.57
C VAL A 70 -12.04 -2.21 -10.38
N LEU A 71 -11.76 -3.51 -10.53
CA LEU A 71 -10.60 -3.98 -11.27
C LEU A 71 -10.63 -3.51 -12.74
N SER A 72 -11.78 -3.65 -13.40
CA SER A 72 -11.98 -3.18 -14.77
C SER A 72 -11.81 -1.66 -14.90
N TYR A 73 -12.34 -0.88 -13.95
CA TYR A 73 -12.18 0.57 -13.92
C TYR A 73 -10.71 0.98 -13.83
N MET A 74 -9.95 0.35 -12.93
CA MET A 74 -8.53 0.65 -12.69
C MET A 74 -7.66 0.22 -13.88
N ALA A 75 -7.87 -1.00 -14.40
CA ALA A 75 -7.09 -1.56 -15.49
C ALA A 75 -7.31 -0.81 -16.82
N SER A 76 -8.58 -0.54 -17.19
CA SER A 76 -8.92 0.16 -18.45
C SER A 76 -8.37 1.58 -18.56
N ARG A 77 -8.06 2.22 -17.43
CA ARG A 77 -7.47 3.56 -17.35
C ARG A 77 -6.00 3.55 -16.96
N ASN A 78 -5.42 2.37 -16.72
CA ASN A 78 -4.07 2.18 -16.20
C ASN A 78 -3.79 3.08 -14.97
N ILE A 79 -4.73 3.08 -14.01
CA ILE A 79 -4.61 3.90 -12.80
C ILE A 79 -3.40 3.46 -11.99
N THR A 80 -2.55 4.41 -11.61
CA THR A 80 -1.34 4.12 -10.82
C THR A 80 -1.71 3.65 -9.41
N GLY A 81 -0.89 2.79 -8.83
CA GLY A 81 -1.06 2.39 -7.43
C GLY A 81 0.01 1.41 -7.00
N ILE A 82 -0.26 0.76 -5.89
CA ILE A 82 0.57 -0.32 -5.36
C ILE A 82 -0.25 -1.57 -5.12
N ARG A 83 0.44 -2.70 -5.00
CA ARG A 83 -0.19 -3.98 -4.73
C ARG A 83 -0.50 -4.14 -3.25
N GLY A 84 -1.74 -4.51 -2.93
CA GLY A 84 -2.15 -4.96 -1.60
C GLY A 84 -2.05 -6.47 -1.40
N ASN A 85 -2.21 -6.94 -0.16
CA ASN A 85 -2.10 -8.38 0.12
C ASN A 85 -3.28 -9.19 -0.42
N HIS A 86 -4.47 -8.60 -0.56
CA HIS A 86 -5.60 -9.23 -1.22
C HIS A 86 -5.39 -9.31 -2.73
N ASP A 87 -4.88 -8.23 -3.34
CA ASP A 87 -4.54 -8.22 -4.77
C ASP A 87 -3.50 -9.29 -5.10
N GLN A 88 -2.45 -9.38 -4.27
CA GLN A 88 -1.40 -10.41 -4.40
C GLN A 88 -1.99 -11.83 -4.32
N LYS A 89 -2.94 -12.07 -3.40
CA LYS A 89 -3.58 -13.38 -3.27
C LYS A 89 -4.37 -13.77 -4.52
N VAL A 90 -5.01 -12.83 -5.19
CA VAL A 90 -5.72 -13.07 -6.45
C VAL A 90 -4.73 -13.39 -7.59
N ILE A 91 -3.61 -12.67 -7.68
CA ILE A 91 -2.53 -12.96 -8.65
C ILE A 91 -2.03 -14.40 -8.48
N GLU A 92 -1.80 -14.81 -7.23
CA GLU A 92 -1.34 -16.15 -6.93
C GLU A 92 -2.35 -17.22 -7.37
N TRP A 93 -3.64 -16.99 -7.10
CA TRP A 93 -4.71 -17.87 -7.60
C TRP A 93 -4.75 -17.95 -9.13
N ARG A 94 -4.59 -16.81 -9.83
CA ARG A 94 -4.56 -16.80 -11.29
C ARG A 94 -3.38 -17.61 -11.83
N GLY A 95 -2.19 -17.45 -11.25
CA GLY A 95 -1.03 -18.26 -11.59
C GLY A 95 -1.23 -19.76 -11.36
N TRP A 96 -1.90 -20.15 -10.26
CA TRP A 96 -2.24 -21.55 -10.01
C TRP A 96 -3.24 -22.10 -11.03
N LEU A 97 -4.28 -21.32 -11.39
CA LEU A 97 -5.25 -21.69 -12.41
C LEU A 97 -4.58 -21.91 -13.78
N GLU A 98 -3.74 -20.97 -14.21
CA GLU A 98 -2.98 -21.11 -15.45
C GLU A 98 -2.07 -22.34 -15.44
N TRP A 99 -1.40 -22.59 -14.32
CA TRP A 99 -0.57 -23.79 -14.15
C TRP A 99 -1.40 -25.08 -14.25
N MET A 100 -2.55 -25.14 -13.58
CA MET A 100 -3.48 -26.28 -13.66
C MET A 100 -3.95 -26.54 -15.09
N HIS A 101 -4.22 -25.48 -15.86
CA HIS A 101 -4.67 -25.59 -17.25
C HIS A 101 -3.60 -26.14 -18.20
N ARG A 102 -2.31 -26.06 -17.85
CA ARG A 102 -1.21 -26.63 -18.65
C ARG A 102 -1.14 -28.15 -18.60
N PHE A 103 -1.74 -28.79 -17.60
CA PHE A 103 -1.77 -30.26 -17.49
C PHE A 103 -3.15 -30.79 -17.92
N PRO A 104 -3.24 -31.64 -18.96
CA PRO A 104 -4.52 -32.16 -19.43
C PRO A 104 -5.37 -32.82 -18.33
N ASP A 105 -4.77 -33.63 -17.47
CA ASP A 105 -5.47 -34.30 -16.37
C ASP A 105 -5.83 -33.33 -15.22
N GLY A 106 -4.98 -32.32 -14.98
CA GLY A 106 -5.26 -31.25 -14.02
C GLY A 106 -6.44 -30.40 -14.46
N ARG A 107 -6.44 -29.98 -15.73
CA ARG A 107 -7.55 -29.25 -16.36
C ARG A 107 -8.86 -30.04 -16.30
N LYS A 108 -8.85 -31.33 -16.68
CA LYS A 108 -10.04 -32.19 -16.60
C LYS A 108 -10.56 -32.31 -15.16
N TRP A 109 -9.66 -32.49 -14.20
CA TRP A 109 -10.02 -32.55 -12.79
C TRP A 109 -10.63 -31.24 -12.29
N LEU A 110 -10.04 -30.09 -12.64
CA LEU A 110 -10.50 -28.78 -12.21
C LEU A 110 -11.90 -28.47 -12.76
N ILE A 111 -12.13 -28.70 -14.06
CA ILE A 111 -13.46 -28.53 -14.68
C ILE A 111 -14.52 -29.40 -13.97
N ALA A 112 -14.19 -30.66 -13.70
CA ALA A 112 -15.10 -31.57 -12.99
C ALA A 112 -15.31 -31.18 -11.52
N LEU A 113 -14.33 -30.54 -10.88
CA LEU A 113 -14.46 -30.02 -9.53
C LEU A 113 -15.34 -28.76 -9.50
N GLU A 114 -15.12 -27.82 -10.42
CA GLU A 114 -15.91 -26.60 -10.58
C GLU A 114 -17.37 -26.90 -10.84
N ARG A 115 -17.69 -27.83 -11.75
CA ARG A 115 -19.08 -28.22 -12.01
C ARG A 115 -19.81 -28.70 -10.75
N ARG A 116 -19.15 -29.56 -9.95
CA ARG A 116 -19.72 -30.05 -8.69
C ARG A 116 -19.83 -28.95 -7.63
N TRP A 117 -18.91 -27.98 -7.69
CA TRP A 117 -18.98 -26.80 -6.83
C TRP A 117 -20.17 -25.92 -7.21
N ASP A 118 -20.41 -25.66 -8.50
CA ASP A 118 -21.51 -24.83 -8.98
C ASP A 118 -22.88 -25.40 -8.53
N GLU A 119 -23.05 -26.73 -8.61
CA GLU A 119 -24.22 -27.44 -8.06
C GLU A 119 -24.37 -27.21 -6.54
N ALA A 120 -23.30 -27.38 -5.78
CA ALA A 120 -23.33 -27.22 -4.33
C ALA A 120 -23.49 -25.76 -3.87
N ALA A 121 -22.93 -24.81 -4.64
CA ALA A 121 -23.05 -23.38 -4.39
C ALA A 121 -24.49 -22.91 -4.57
N ALA A 122 -25.21 -23.46 -5.57
CA ALA A 122 -26.63 -23.20 -5.76
C ALA A 122 -27.49 -23.69 -4.57
N GLU A 123 -27.02 -24.69 -3.83
CA GLU A 123 -27.63 -25.19 -2.59
C GLU A 123 -27.16 -24.43 -1.33
N GLY A 124 -26.34 -23.39 -1.48
CA GLY A 124 -25.84 -22.59 -0.36
C GLY A 124 -24.71 -23.25 0.43
N ALA A 125 -23.95 -24.17 -0.18
CA ALA A 125 -22.82 -24.80 0.48
C ALA A 125 -21.70 -23.78 0.80
N ASP A 126 -21.09 -23.93 1.97
CA ASP A 126 -19.88 -23.19 2.33
C ASP A 126 -18.66 -23.75 1.55
N PRO A 127 -17.86 -22.90 0.87
CA PRO A 127 -16.70 -23.30 0.09
C PRO A 127 -15.69 -24.18 0.83
N ASP A 128 -15.30 -23.77 2.05
CA ASP A 128 -14.22 -24.41 2.79
C ASP A 128 -14.67 -25.78 3.33
N LEU A 129 -15.88 -25.83 3.90
CA LEU A 129 -16.48 -27.06 4.38
C LEU A 129 -16.72 -28.04 3.24
N TRP A 130 -17.20 -27.55 2.10
CA TRP A 130 -17.44 -28.38 0.93
C TRP A 130 -16.13 -28.93 0.36
N ALA A 131 -15.13 -28.08 0.12
CA ALA A 131 -13.83 -28.50 -0.40
C ALA A 131 -13.16 -29.53 0.54
N SER A 132 -13.21 -29.30 1.85
CA SER A 132 -12.70 -30.24 2.85
C SER A 132 -13.39 -31.60 2.80
N LYS A 133 -14.71 -31.65 2.57
CA LYS A 133 -15.45 -32.91 2.38
C LYS A 133 -15.05 -33.60 1.07
N GLN A 134 -14.89 -32.84 -0.02
CA GLN A 134 -14.51 -33.39 -1.31
C GLN A 134 -13.08 -33.96 -1.30
N MET A 135 -12.14 -33.31 -0.62
CA MET A 135 -10.77 -33.82 -0.41
C MET A 135 -10.76 -35.19 0.28
N LYS A 136 -11.62 -35.38 1.30
CA LYS A 136 -11.74 -36.64 2.03
C LYS A 136 -12.37 -37.75 1.19
N ARG A 137 -13.39 -37.41 0.39
CA ARG A 137 -14.13 -38.36 -0.46
C ARG A 137 -13.37 -38.76 -1.73
N HIS A 138 -12.71 -37.81 -2.39
CA HIS A 138 -12.05 -38.01 -3.68
C HIS A 138 -10.55 -37.82 -3.52
N ARG A 139 -9.80 -38.93 -3.43
CA ARG A 139 -8.34 -38.92 -3.24
C ARG A 139 -7.57 -38.61 -4.53
N SER A 140 -7.85 -37.45 -5.13
CA SER A 140 -7.09 -36.93 -6.27
C SER A 140 -5.77 -36.32 -5.80
N PRO A 141 -4.63 -36.57 -6.50
CA PRO A 141 -3.36 -35.91 -6.18
C PRO A 141 -3.42 -34.39 -6.38
N TRP A 142 -4.32 -33.89 -7.24
CA TRP A 142 -4.49 -32.46 -7.53
C TRP A 142 -4.91 -31.65 -6.30
N TRP A 143 -5.59 -32.26 -5.32
CA TRP A 143 -5.89 -31.59 -4.04
C TRP A 143 -4.64 -31.15 -3.29
N ARG A 144 -3.52 -31.88 -3.41
CA ARG A 144 -2.25 -31.55 -2.75
C ARG A 144 -1.52 -30.38 -3.41
N THR A 145 -1.97 -29.96 -4.58
CA THR A 145 -1.38 -28.82 -5.32
C THR A 145 -1.97 -27.49 -4.86
N ILE A 146 -3.10 -27.50 -4.15
CA ILE A 146 -3.67 -26.31 -3.52
C ILE A 146 -2.89 -26.05 -2.23
N PRO A 147 -2.26 -24.87 -2.05
CA PRO A 147 -1.51 -24.59 -0.83
C PRO A 147 -2.39 -24.60 0.43
N LYS A 148 -1.81 -24.94 1.58
CA LYS A 148 -2.52 -25.28 2.83
C LYS A 148 -3.50 -24.21 3.35
N ASP A 149 -3.26 -22.94 3.05
CA ASP A 149 -4.08 -21.80 3.51
C ASP A 149 -4.90 -21.15 2.38
N TRP A 150 -5.04 -21.84 1.26
CA TRP A 150 -5.78 -21.36 0.10
C TRP A 150 -7.18 -21.95 0.08
N LYS A 151 -8.17 -21.06 0.05
CA LYS A 151 -9.59 -21.39 0.05
C LYS A 151 -10.11 -21.42 -1.39
N ILE A 152 -10.11 -22.60 -2.01
CA ILE A 152 -10.65 -22.77 -3.35
C ILE A 152 -12.15 -22.44 -3.34
N PHE A 153 -12.66 -21.81 -4.40
CA PHE A 153 -14.03 -21.29 -4.50
C PHE A 153 -14.40 -20.13 -3.57
N ALA A 154 -13.51 -19.70 -2.68
CA ALA A 154 -13.68 -18.45 -1.96
C ALA A 154 -13.43 -17.24 -2.88
N GLU A 155 -13.62 -16.04 -2.34
CA GLU A 155 -13.67 -14.82 -3.15
C GLU A 155 -12.43 -14.58 -4.01
N HIS A 156 -11.22 -14.76 -3.47
CA HIS A 156 -9.99 -14.61 -4.25
C HIS A 156 -9.90 -15.57 -5.45
N TYR A 157 -10.40 -16.80 -5.28
CA TYR A 157 -10.46 -17.79 -6.37
C TYR A 157 -11.43 -17.34 -7.46
N LYS A 158 -12.63 -16.90 -7.06
CA LYS A 158 -13.66 -16.44 -8.00
C LYS A 158 -13.16 -15.28 -8.84
N ILE A 159 -12.53 -14.28 -8.23
CA ILE A 159 -11.98 -13.12 -8.94
C ILE A 159 -10.87 -13.56 -9.90
N ALA A 160 -9.94 -14.41 -9.46
CA ALA A 160 -8.86 -14.92 -10.31
C ALA A 160 -9.37 -15.71 -11.52
N ARG A 161 -10.47 -16.46 -11.36
CA ARG A 161 -11.13 -17.21 -12.43
C ARG A 161 -11.85 -16.28 -13.42
N ALA A 162 -12.46 -15.20 -12.94
CA ALA A 162 -13.29 -14.31 -13.75
C ALA A 162 -12.51 -13.20 -14.48
N MET A 163 -11.34 -12.80 -13.97
CA MET A 163 -10.58 -11.68 -14.54
C MET A 163 -10.03 -11.94 -15.94
N SER A 164 -9.88 -10.86 -16.72
CA SER A 164 -9.23 -10.87 -18.03
C SER A 164 -7.70 -10.91 -17.92
N ASP A 165 -7.03 -11.16 -19.05
CA ASP A 165 -5.56 -11.12 -19.11
C ASP A 165 -5.01 -9.69 -18.96
N GLU A 166 -5.75 -8.68 -19.41
CA GLU A 166 -5.41 -7.27 -19.22
C GLU A 166 -5.51 -6.86 -17.74
N GLU A 167 -6.57 -7.29 -17.06
CA GLU A 167 -6.77 -7.07 -15.63
C GLU A 167 -5.69 -7.77 -14.79
N TYR A 168 -5.33 -9.01 -15.16
CA TYR A 168 -4.23 -9.74 -14.54
C TYR A 168 -2.88 -9.04 -14.78
N SER A 169 -2.63 -8.59 -16.01
CA SER A 169 -1.42 -7.84 -16.39
C SER A 169 -1.31 -6.52 -15.63
N TYR A 170 -2.43 -5.83 -15.44
CA TYR A 170 -2.52 -4.63 -14.61
C TYR A 170 -2.07 -4.92 -13.17
N LEU A 171 -2.65 -5.92 -12.50
CA LEU A 171 -2.25 -6.30 -11.13
C LEU A 171 -0.76 -6.69 -11.04
N LEU A 172 -0.25 -7.40 -12.05
CA LEU A 172 1.16 -7.77 -12.14
C LEU A 172 2.09 -6.55 -12.30
N SER A 173 1.62 -5.49 -12.94
CA SER A 173 2.39 -4.26 -13.18
C SER A 173 2.55 -3.39 -11.93
N LEU A 174 1.64 -3.53 -10.96
CA LEU A 174 1.64 -2.74 -9.72
C LEU A 174 2.89 -3.04 -8.87
N PRO A 175 3.66 -2.02 -8.47
CA PRO A 175 4.80 -2.18 -7.59
C PRO A 175 4.37 -2.43 -6.13
N LEU A 176 5.31 -2.89 -5.30
CA LEU A 176 5.12 -3.01 -3.85
C LEU A 176 5.28 -1.69 -3.09
N ALA A 177 5.93 -0.70 -3.72
CA ALA A 177 6.13 0.63 -3.16
C ALA A 177 6.23 1.67 -4.28
N LEU A 178 5.74 2.88 -4.01
CA LEU A 178 6.05 4.08 -4.79
C LEU A 178 7.03 4.94 -4.00
N HIS A 179 8.04 5.47 -4.68
CA HIS A 179 8.95 6.50 -4.16
C HIS A 179 8.72 7.79 -4.93
N ILE A 180 8.50 8.89 -4.21
CA ILE A 180 8.24 10.21 -4.79
C ILE A 180 9.29 11.18 -4.23
N PRO A 181 10.48 11.26 -4.85
CA PRO A 181 11.63 11.95 -4.28
C PRO A 181 11.38 13.44 -4.05
N HIS A 182 10.72 14.12 -4.99
CA HIS A 182 10.43 15.56 -4.86
C HIS A 182 9.38 15.87 -3.78
N ALA A 183 8.63 14.86 -3.33
CA ALA A 183 7.65 14.97 -2.25
C ALA A 183 8.20 14.45 -0.93
N HIS A 184 9.41 13.88 -0.93
CA HIS A 184 9.99 13.13 0.19
C HIS A 184 9.01 12.11 0.77
N THR A 185 8.34 11.36 -0.11
CA THR A 185 7.20 10.50 0.22
C THR A 185 7.36 9.10 -0.33
N PHE A 186 6.83 8.13 0.43
CA PHE A 186 6.56 6.77 -0.03
C PHE A 186 5.08 6.45 0.00
N VAL A 187 4.63 5.56 -0.89
CA VAL A 187 3.34 4.88 -0.78
C VAL A 187 3.62 3.38 -0.65
N VAL A 188 3.12 2.75 0.42
CA VAL A 188 3.26 1.31 0.70
C VAL A 188 1.94 0.77 1.25
N HIS A 189 1.63 -0.50 1.04
CA HIS A 189 0.29 -0.98 1.38
C HIS A 189 0.13 -1.14 2.89
N ALA A 190 0.99 -1.95 3.51
CA ALA A 190 0.93 -2.22 4.94
C ALA A 190 1.90 -1.36 5.76
N GLY A 191 3.17 -1.28 5.35
CA GLY A 191 4.14 -0.45 6.06
C GLY A 191 5.59 -0.51 5.58
N LEU A 192 6.40 0.36 6.16
CA LEU A 192 7.84 0.49 5.92
C LEU A 192 8.55 0.85 7.24
N LEU A 193 9.66 0.19 7.56
CA LEU A 193 10.42 0.53 8.77
C LEU A 193 11.38 1.69 8.52
N SER A 194 11.48 2.61 9.48
CA SER A 194 12.45 3.73 9.50
C SER A 194 13.83 3.34 10.02
N SER A 195 13.92 2.19 10.69
CA SER A 195 15.13 1.69 11.32
C SER A 195 15.05 0.17 11.44
N ASP A 196 16.19 -0.52 11.35
CA ASP A 196 16.26 -1.94 11.69
C ASP A 196 16.01 -2.12 13.20
N PRO A 197 14.99 -2.89 13.60
CA PRO A 197 14.62 -3.01 15.01
C PRO A 197 15.67 -3.71 15.86
N ARG A 198 16.63 -4.44 15.25
CA ARG A 198 17.71 -5.16 15.95
C ARG A 198 18.82 -4.23 16.45
N TYR A 199 18.92 -3.01 15.90
CA TYR A 199 20.00 -2.08 16.23
C TYR A 199 19.52 -0.87 17.00
N LYS A 200 20.42 -0.29 17.79
CA LYS A 200 20.14 0.98 18.48
C LYS A 200 19.95 2.10 17.43
N PRO A 201 19.15 3.14 17.73
CA PRO A 201 18.85 4.16 16.72
C PRO A 201 20.04 4.97 16.16
N ARG A 202 21.19 5.01 16.86
CA ARG A 202 22.42 5.68 16.39
C ARG A 202 23.47 4.69 15.88
N ASP A 203 23.14 3.41 15.76
CA ASP A 203 24.06 2.42 15.23
C ASP A 203 24.42 2.80 13.79
N PRO A 204 25.70 2.78 13.36
CA PRO A 204 26.11 3.16 12.01
C PRO A 204 25.45 2.34 10.89
N ARG A 205 24.88 1.17 11.22
CA ARG A 205 24.09 0.37 10.26
C ARG A 205 22.71 0.97 9.97
N GLN A 206 22.21 1.88 10.81
CA GLN A 206 20.93 2.53 10.60
C GLN A 206 21.04 3.58 9.50
N PRO A 207 20.16 3.56 8.48
CA PRO A 207 20.17 4.55 7.39
C PRO A 207 20.05 5.99 7.89
N LEU A 208 19.25 6.21 8.93
CA LEU A 208 19.02 7.55 9.50
C LEU A 208 20.14 8.01 10.43
N ALA A 209 21.08 7.14 10.82
CA ALA A 209 22.16 7.47 11.74
C ALA A 209 23.45 7.93 11.03
N ARG A 210 23.46 7.95 9.69
CA ARG A 210 24.63 8.28 8.89
C ARG A 210 24.27 9.11 7.67
N ILE A 211 25.26 9.84 7.16
CA ILE A 211 25.17 10.48 5.85
C ILE A 211 25.42 9.40 4.78
N PRO A 212 24.60 9.28 3.72
CA PRO A 212 24.78 8.28 2.68
C PRO A 212 26.18 8.32 2.02
N SER A 213 26.83 7.14 1.94
CA SER A 213 28.25 6.99 1.59
C SER A 213 28.65 7.43 0.18
N LEU A 214 27.70 7.47 -0.77
CA LEU A 214 27.94 7.96 -2.15
C LEU A 214 28.48 9.40 -2.21
N PHE A 215 28.44 10.14 -1.10
CA PHE A 215 28.85 11.54 -1.01
C PHE A 215 29.96 11.80 0.01
N GLU A 216 30.49 10.78 0.69
CA GLU A 216 31.66 10.95 1.59
C GLU A 216 32.95 11.27 0.82
N SER A 217 33.08 10.76 -0.42
CA SER A 217 34.21 11.02 -1.32
C SER A 217 34.04 12.26 -2.20
N ALA A 218 32.83 12.84 -2.27
CA ALA A 218 32.55 14.11 -2.96
C ALA A 218 32.82 15.36 -2.10
N LYS A 219 33.40 15.17 -0.90
CA LYS A 219 33.72 16.23 0.08
C LYS A 219 34.67 17.32 -0.40
N SER A 220 35.21 17.28 -1.63
CA SER A 220 36.31 18.17 -2.03
C SER A 220 36.03 19.26 -3.08
N LYS A 221 34.86 19.35 -3.75
CA LYS A 221 34.75 20.36 -4.84
C LYS A 221 33.53 21.26 -4.97
N HIS A 222 32.33 20.94 -4.48
CA HIS A 222 31.22 21.89 -4.42
C HIS A 222 30.22 21.40 -3.37
N GLY A 223 29.53 22.32 -2.68
CA GLY A 223 28.61 22.02 -1.57
C GLY A 223 27.68 20.84 -1.85
N SER A 224 27.37 20.07 -0.80
CA SER A 224 26.55 18.87 -0.92
C SER A 224 25.20 19.15 -1.59
N ASP A 225 24.90 18.45 -2.68
CA ASP A 225 23.59 18.47 -3.34
C ASP A 225 22.56 17.81 -2.43
N MET A 226 21.88 18.63 -1.61
CA MET A 226 20.91 18.19 -0.60
C MET A 226 19.79 17.31 -1.17
N PRO A 227 19.16 17.62 -2.32
CA PRO A 227 18.25 16.70 -3.00
C PRO A 227 18.84 15.31 -3.24
N LYS A 228 20.10 15.21 -3.69
CA LYS A 228 20.76 13.92 -3.89
C LYS A 228 21.00 13.17 -2.58
N LEU A 229 21.43 13.86 -1.52
CA LEU A 229 21.62 13.27 -0.20
C LEU A 229 20.31 12.71 0.37
N ARG A 230 19.22 13.48 0.32
CA ARG A 230 17.90 13.02 0.78
C ARG A 230 17.42 11.81 -0.01
N ARG A 231 17.56 11.85 -1.34
CA ARG A 231 17.21 10.72 -2.20
C ARG A 231 18.03 9.47 -1.85
N ALA A 232 19.33 9.62 -1.58
CA ALA A 232 20.18 8.51 -1.18
C ALA A 232 19.78 7.93 0.19
N GLN A 233 19.42 8.78 1.16
CA GLN A 233 18.90 8.36 2.46
C GLN A 233 17.58 7.59 2.30
N GLU A 234 16.66 8.09 1.48
CA GLU A 234 15.38 7.46 1.19
C GLU A 234 15.53 6.09 0.54
N LEU A 235 16.46 5.94 -0.41
CA LEU A 235 16.78 4.65 -1.00
C LEU A 235 17.40 3.69 0.02
N ALA A 236 18.26 4.19 0.92
CA ALA A 236 18.83 3.39 2.00
C ALA A 236 17.77 2.88 2.99
N LEU A 237 16.69 3.64 3.25
CA LEU A 237 15.54 3.13 4.01
C LEU A 237 14.91 1.91 3.34
N LEU A 238 14.87 1.85 2.01
CA LEU A 238 14.31 0.73 1.26
C LEU A 238 15.27 -0.46 1.16
N SER A 239 16.59 -0.23 1.03
CA SER A 239 17.58 -1.27 0.73
C SER A 239 18.36 -1.79 1.93
N ASP A 240 18.65 -0.95 2.91
CA ASP A 240 19.61 -1.27 3.97
C ASP A 240 18.92 -1.82 5.23
N ILE A 241 17.59 -1.71 5.30
CA ILE A 241 16.76 -2.34 6.33
C ILE A 241 16.27 -3.66 5.76
N GLU A 242 16.80 -4.78 6.27
CA GLU A 242 16.54 -6.13 5.75
C GLU A 242 15.03 -6.41 5.58
N GLN A 243 14.23 -6.04 6.57
CA GLN A 243 12.78 -6.26 6.56
C GLN A 243 12.08 -5.50 5.42
N ASN A 244 12.59 -4.34 5.00
CA ASN A 244 12.01 -3.57 3.90
C ASN A 244 12.31 -4.20 2.52
N THR A 245 13.24 -5.14 2.44
CA THR A 245 13.53 -5.89 1.21
C THR A 245 12.56 -7.06 1.00
N ASP A 246 11.87 -7.51 2.06
CA ASP A 246 10.91 -8.61 2.02
C ASP A 246 9.53 -8.11 1.53
N PRO A 247 9.00 -8.64 0.40
CA PRO A 247 7.65 -8.35 -0.07
C PRO A 247 6.56 -8.59 0.98
N TRP A 248 6.72 -9.61 1.82
CA TRP A 248 5.74 -9.95 2.84
C TRP A 248 5.55 -8.80 3.83
N VAL A 249 6.61 -8.10 4.19
CA VAL A 249 6.57 -6.96 5.13
C VAL A 249 5.77 -5.81 4.56
N LYS A 250 6.05 -5.40 3.31
CA LYS A 250 5.32 -4.31 2.63
C LYS A 250 3.83 -4.60 2.46
N LEU A 251 3.48 -5.88 2.35
CA LEU A 251 2.11 -6.34 2.14
C LEU A 251 1.35 -6.63 3.45
N ASN A 252 2.03 -6.96 4.56
CA ASN A 252 1.34 -7.53 5.74
C ASN A 252 1.72 -6.93 7.08
N MET A 253 2.78 -6.12 7.18
CA MET A 253 3.27 -5.64 8.48
C MET A 253 2.29 -4.66 9.14
N ARG A 254 2.08 -4.86 10.43
CA ARG A 254 1.33 -3.93 11.31
C ARG A 254 2.20 -3.34 12.41
N GLY A 255 3.22 -4.06 12.85
CA GLY A 255 4.10 -3.61 13.91
C GLY A 255 5.34 -4.46 14.09
N VAL A 256 6.07 -4.16 15.15
CA VAL A 256 7.30 -4.85 15.56
C VAL A 256 7.14 -5.34 16.99
N LEU A 257 7.42 -6.62 17.20
CA LEU A 257 7.36 -7.30 18.49
C LEU A 257 8.56 -6.96 19.38
N LYS A 258 8.47 -7.34 20.66
CA LYS A 258 9.56 -7.11 21.63
C LYS A 258 10.85 -7.84 21.27
N ASN A 259 10.76 -8.97 20.56
CA ASN A 259 11.89 -9.75 20.07
C ASN A 259 12.44 -9.24 18.72
N HIS A 260 12.00 -8.05 18.26
CA HIS A 260 12.40 -7.40 17.01
C HIS A 260 11.79 -7.97 15.72
N ASP A 261 10.94 -8.99 15.82
CA ASP A 261 10.25 -9.54 14.66
C ASP A 261 9.12 -8.62 14.19
N VAL A 262 8.95 -8.57 12.86
CA VAL A 262 7.78 -7.94 12.24
C VAL A 262 6.55 -8.82 12.42
N THR A 263 5.41 -8.21 12.71
CA THR A 263 4.14 -8.93 12.90
C THR A 263 3.05 -8.38 12.00
N ARG A 264 2.19 -9.29 11.51
CA ARG A 264 0.90 -8.97 10.88
C ARG A 264 -0.25 -8.86 11.90
N GLY A 265 0.03 -9.14 13.17
CA GLY A 265 -0.93 -9.12 14.26
C GLY A 265 -1.19 -7.71 14.80
N LYS A 266 -2.00 -7.62 15.84
CA LYS A 266 -2.27 -6.35 16.57
C LYS A 266 -1.33 -6.16 17.77
N ASP A 267 -0.46 -7.13 18.00
CA ASP A 267 0.56 -7.13 19.03
C ASP A 267 1.80 -6.33 18.60
N GLY A 268 2.64 -5.98 19.58
CA GLY A 268 3.84 -5.18 19.33
C GLY A 268 3.57 -3.69 19.17
N ARG A 269 4.62 -2.96 18.82
CA ARG A 269 4.58 -1.52 18.58
C ARG A 269 4.21 -1.26 17.11
N PRO A 270 3.17 -0.46 16.81
CA PRO A 270 2.81 -0.13 15.44
C PRO A 270 3.99 0.47 14.67
N TRP A 271 4.20 0.03 13.43
CA TRP A 271 5.33 0.51 12.63
C TRP A 271 5.23 2.03 12.39
N SER A 272 4.02 2.56 12.23
CA SER A 272 3.80 4.00 12.03
C SER A 272 4.21 4.82 13.27
N ASP A 273 4.11 4.27 14.48
CA ASP A 273 4.63 4.91 15.70
C ASP A 273 6.16 4.87 15.80
N ILE A 274 6.80 3.89 15.17
CA ILE A 274 8.26 3.81 15.05
C ILE A 274 8.71 4.86 14.04
N TRP A 275 8.07 4.92 12.87
CA TRP A 275 8.34 5.88 11.81
C TRP A 275 8.28 7.32 12.33
N ASN A 276 7.15 7.72 12.92
CA ASN A 276 6.99 9.10 13.39
C ASN A 276 7.98 9.47 14.51
N ARG A 277 8.32 8.52 15.40
CA ARG A 277 9.34 8.75 16.44
C ARG A 277 10.72 9.00 15.82
N ASP A 278 11.08 8.28 14.76
CA ASP A 278 12.40 8.41 14.16
C ASP A 278 12.48 9.65 13.27
N MET A 279 11.43 9.95 12.49
CA MET A 279 11.34 11.17 11.70
C MET A 279 11.37 12.43 12.58
N SER A 280 10.81 12.39 13.80
CA SER A 280 10.88 13.52 14.75
C SER A 280 12.28 13.78 15.31
N ARG A 281 13.26 12.93 14.99
CA ARG A 281 14.64 13.07 15.44
C ARG A 281 15.57 13.51 14.31
N CYS A 282 15.07 13.62 13.08
CA CYS A 282 15.83 14.12 11.94
C CYS A 282 16.03 15.63 12.05
N ASP A 283 17.30 16.06 11.98
CA ASP A 283 17.72 17.46 12.19
C ASP A 283 18.58 18.00 11.02
N GLY A 284 18.52 17.33 9.87
CA GLY A 284 19.28 17.66 8.68
C GLY A 284 20.72 17.12 8.68
N PHE A 285 21.38 17.22 7.53
CA PHE A 285 22.75 16.71 7.35
C PHE A 285 23.85 17.65 7.87
N GLU A 286 23.55 18.93 8.05
CA GLU A 286 24.53 19.98 8.38
C GLU A 286 25.11 19.81 9.80
N HIS A 287 24.31 19.32 10.74
CA HIS A 287 24.72 19.11 12.14
C HIS A 287 25.38 17.75 12.39
N GLY A 288 25.36 16.83 11.42
CA GLY A 288 26.06 15.54 11.52
C GLY A 288 27.59 15.64 11.37
N LEU A 289 28.10 16.83 11.10
CA LEU A 289 29.52 17.10 10.78
C LEU A 289 30.30 17.74 11.95
N SER A 290 29.65 18.14 13.04
CA SER A 290 30.32 18.64 14.24
C SER A 290 30.55 17.51 15.25
N PHE A 291 31.81 17.10 15.41
CA PHE A 291 32.23 16.05 16.36
C PHE A 291 32.34 16.55 17.82
N ASP A 292 32.02 17.82 18.10
CA ASP A 292 32.20 18.42 19.42
C ASP A 292 30.90 18.59 20.23
N ASP A 293 30.94 17.98 21.41
CA ASP A 293 30.57 18.53 22.71
C ASP A 293 29.15 18.31 23.33
N HIS A 294 29.25 18.13 24.65
CA HIS A 294 28.39 17.57 25.68
C HIS A 294 27.09 18.35 25.95
N THR A 295 26.03 18.07 25.19
CA THR A 295 24.66 18.38 25.63
C THR A 295 23.70 17.19 25.47
N THR A 296 22.97 16.88 26.54
CA THR A 296 22.04 15.72 26.63
C THR A 296 20.86 15.79 25.66
N LYS A 297 20.52 16.98 25.15
CA LYS A 297 19.48 17.16 24.10
C LYS A 297 19.99 16.82 22.70
N LYS A 298 21.23 17.17 22.33
CA LYS A 298 21.82 16.89 21.01
C LYS A 298 22.09 15.40 20.76
N GLN A 299 22.30 14.61 21.82
CA GLN A 299 22.49 13.15 21.71
C GLN A 299 21.26 12.41 21.14
N LYS A 300 20.06 13.02 21.11
CA LYS A 300 18.85 12.37 20.59
C LYS A 300 18.62 12.57 19.09
N MET A 301 19.18 13.60 18.45
CA MET A 301 18.95 13.92 17.04
C MET A 301 19.78 13.06 16.09
N LEU A 302 19.30 12.89 14.86
CA LEU A 302 19.84 12.05 13.81
C LEU A 302 20.17 12.92 12.58
N PRO A 303 21.30 12.65 11.89
CA PRO A 303 21.73 13.40 10.71
C PRO A 303 20.92 12.97 9.47
N CYS A 304 19.63 13.25 9.49
CA CYS A 304 18.68 12.85 8.46
C CYS A 304 17.66 13.93 8.18
N HIS A 305 16.94 13.79 7.07
CA HIS A 305 15.72 14.53 6.81
C HIS A 305 14.50 13.61 6.92
N PRO A 306 13.35 14.13 7.39
CA PRO A 306 12.13 13.34 7.46
C PRO A 306 11.56 13.01 6.07
N SER A 307 10.83 11.90 6.01
CA SER A 307 10.04 11.47 4.85
C SER A 307 8.64 11.03 5.30
N THR A 308 7.65 11.19 4.43
CA THR A 308 6.25 10.83 4.70
C THR A 308 5.90 9.46 4.11
N VAL A 309 5.04 8.69 4.77
CA VAL A 309 4.51 7.42 4.23
C VAL A 309 2.99 7.44 4.18
N VAL A 310 2.41 7.20 3.00
CA VAL A 310 0.97 6.99 2.81
C VAL A 310 0.68 5.50 2.68
N TYR A 311 -0.33 4.99 3.36
CA TYR A 311 -0.60 3.55 3.44
C TYR A 311 -2.06 3.17 3.68
N GLY A 312 -2.36 1.88 3.59
CA GLY A 312 -3.68 1.26 3.76
C GLY A 312 -3.69 0.15 4.82
N HIS A 313 -4.30 -1.01 4.51
CA HIS A 313 -4.20 -2.32 5.19
C HIS A 313 -4.77 -2.45 6.61
N ALA A 314 -4.63 -1.42 7.43
CA ALA A 314 -4.81 -1.48 8.87
C ALA A 314 -6.22 -1.05 9.32
N ALA A 315 -7.28 -1.50 8.64
CA ALA A 315 -8.68 -1.12 8.85
C ALA A 315 -9.06 -1.02 10.33
N SER A 316 -8.61 -1.95 11.18
CA SER A 316 -8.91 -1.94 12.62
C SER A 316 -8.46 -0.68 13.38
N ARG A 317 -7.55 0.12 12.80
CA ARG A 317 -7.12 1.43 13.32
C ARG A 317 -7.95 2.58 12.73
N GLY A 318 -8.65 2.33 11.62
CA GLY A 318 -9.35 3.36 10.85
C GLY A 318 -8.39 4.35 10.23
N LEU A 319 -8.90 5.56 9.97
CA LEU A 319 -8.10 6.67 9.48
C LEU A 319 -7.03 7.05 10.54
N ASP A 320 -5.75 6.87 10.19
CA ASP A 320 -4.60 7.01 11.10
C ASP A 320 -3.64 8.10 10.60
N ILE A 321 -3.94 9.34 10.96
CA ILE A 321 -3.19 10.53 10.50
C ILE A 321 -2.18 10.95 11.57
N LYS A 322 -0.90 11.00 11.20
CA LYS A 322 0.22 11.52 12.00
C LYS A 322 1.08 12.44 11.14
N ARG A 323 2.07 13.12 11.74
CA ARG A 323 2.89 14.13 11.04
C ARG A 323 3.61 13.58 9.80
N TRP A 324 4.11 12.35 9.85
CA TRP A 324 4.89 11.72 8.78
C TRP A 324 4.32 10.40 8.29
N THR A 325 3.11 10.03 8.71
CA THR A 325 2.42 8.84 8.20
C THR A 325 0.92 9.12 8.04
N VAL A 326 0.35 8.70 6.90
CA VAL A 326 -1.07 8.88 6.58
C VAL A 326 -1.68 7.53 6.22
N GLY A 327 -2.39 6.93 7.18
CA GLY A 327 -3.12 5.68 6.98
C GLY A 327 -4.55 5.94 6.50
N LEU A 328 -4.87 5.49 5.29
CA LEU A 328 -6.13 5.77 4.58
C LEU A 328 -7.18 4.65 4.68
N ASP A 329 -6.83 3.49 5.24
CA ASP A 329 -7.77 2.39 5.45
C ASP A 329 -8.75 2.69 6.60
N SER A 330 -9.78 3.46 6.26
CA SER A 330 -10.91 3.75 7.13
C SER A 330 -11.97 2.65 7.15
N GLY A 331 -11.72 1.53 6.44
CA GLY A 331 -12.48 0.28 6.50
C GLY A 331 -13.83 0.28 5.81
N CYS A 332 -13.86 0.74 4.56
CA CYS A 332 -15.07 0.86 3.74
C CYS A 332 -15.90 -0.43 3.70
N VAL A 333 -15.26 -1.57 3.43
CA VAL A 333 -15.91 -2.90 3.35
C VAL A 333 -16.57 -3.35 4.65
N TYR A 334 -16.25 -2.71 5.77
CA TYR A 334 -16.87 -2.97 7.08
C TYR A 334 -18.01 -2.00 7.40
N GLY A 335 -18.54 -1.30 6.39
CA GLY A 335 -19.62 -0.32 6.56
C GLY A 335 -19.17 0.96 7.27
N ARG A 336 -17.88 1.29 7.20
CA ARG A 336 -17.33 2.54 7.74
C ARG A 336 -17.15 3.56 6.62
N LYS A 337 -15.92 3.98 6.33
CA LYS A 337 -15.65 5.03 5.35
C LYS A 337 -14.69 4.57 4.28
N LEU A 338 -14.74 5.24 3.13
CA LEU A 338 -13.67 5.26 2.15
C LEU A 338 -13.01 6.65 2.25
N SER A 339 -11.69 6.68 2.36
CA SER A 339 -10.93 7.92 2.54
C SER A 339 -9.93 8.11 1.41
N ALA A 340 -9.75 9.37 1.03
CA ALA A 340 -8.73 9.79 0.08
C ALA A 340 -7.94 10.99 0.64
N LEU A 341 -6.62 10.96 0.49
CA LEU A 341 -5.75 12.12 0.66
C LEU A 341 -5.68 12.87 -0.66
N VAL A 342 -5.95 14.17 -0.63
CA VAL A 342 -5.87 15.04 -1.78
C VAL A 342 -4.76 16.08 -1.56
N LEU A 343 -3.90 16.22 -2.56
CA LEU A 343 -2.75 17.12 -2.59
C LEU A 343 -2.87 18.05 -3.79
N GLY A 344 -2.47 19.32 -3.63
CA GLY A 344 -2.63 20.36 -4.65
C GLY A 344 -3.93 21.17 -4.49
N ARG A 345 -4.26 21.97 -5.51
CA ARG A 345 -5.36 22.95 -5.44
C ARG A 345 -6.74 22.29 -5.40
N HIS A 346 -7.64 22.84 -4.57
CA HIS A 346 -9.03 22.42 -4.48
C HIS A 346 -9.85 23.04 -5.63
N LYS A 347 -10.58 22.21 -6.41
CA LYS A 347 -11.49 22.71 -7.46
C LYS A 347 -12.68 23.51 -6.88
N HIS A 348 -13.11 23.22 -5.65
CA HIS A 348 -14.32 23.76 -5.04
C HIS A 348 -14.09 24.86 -3.98
N ASP A 349 -13.05 25.67 -4.10
CA ASP A 349 -12.91 26.87 -3.25
C ASP A 349 -14.04 27.90 -3.48
N ASN A 350 -14.98 27.64 -4.40
CA ASN A 350 -16.10 28.54 -4.70
C ASN A 350 -17.53 27.97 -4.61
N LEU A 351 -17.78 26.67 -4.40
CA LEU A 351 -19.16 26.14 -4.50
C LEU A 351 -19.43 25.02 -3.49
N GLN A 352 -19.86 25.43 -2.30
CA GLN A 352 -20.52 24.54 -1.35
C GLN A 352 -21.99 24.39 -1.73
N LYS A 353 -22.40 23.22 -2.25
CA LYS A 353 -23.80 22.79 -2.23
C LYS A 353 -23.86 21.26 -2.34
N HIS A 354 -24.53 20.66 -1.36
CA HIS A 354 -24.82 19.23 -1.15
C HIS A 354 -23.78 18.46 -0.30
N LYS A 355 -24.15 18.27 0.99
CA LYS A 355 -23.49 17.52 2.07
C LYS A 355 -21.95 17.60 2.09
N LYS A 356 -21.43 18.62 2.78
CA LYS A 356 -19.99 18.83 2.95
C LYS A 356 -19.33 17.63 3.65
N PRO A 357 -18.38 16.92 3.01
CA PRO A 357 -17.36 16.21 3.78
C PRO A 357 -16.64 17.23 4.67
N THR A 358 -16.25 16.85 5.89
CA THR A 358 -15.36 17.65 6.74
C THR A 358 -13.94 17.45 6.25
N PRO A 359 -13.32 18.41 5.54
CA PRO A 359 -11.92 18.28 5.15
C PRO A 359 -11.09 18.41 6.42
N THR A 360 -10.22 17.44 6.66
CA THR A 360 -9.18 17.57 7.70
C THR A 360 -7.90 17.96 7.00
N ASP A 361 -7.50 19.22 7.12
CA ASP A 361 -6.20 19.68 6.62
C ASP A 361 -5.09 19.03 7.44
N ILE A 362 -4.07 18.53 6.74
CA ILE A 362 -2.91 17.87 7.32
C ILE A 362 -1.63 18.44 6.73
N ALA A 363 -0.62 18.59 7.56
CA ALA A 363 0.71 18.91 7.08
C ALA A 363 1.29 17.68 6.36
N PHE A 364 1.84 17.88 5.17
CA PHE A 364 2.34 16.81 4.29
C PHE A 364 3.72 17.16 3.73
N GLY A 365 4.65 16.20 3.74
CA GLY A 365 6.03 16.46 3.36
C GLY A 365 6.65 17.60 4.18
N ASP A 366 7.52 18.39 3.53
CA ASP A 366 8.24 19.47 4.20
C ASP A 366 7.36 20.69 4.47
N SER A 367 6.58 21.13 3.47
CA SER A 367 5.83 22.40 3.50
C SER A 367 4.46 22.33 2.82
N LEU A 368 4.01 21.15 2.39
CA LEU A 368 2.73 21.02 1.70
C LEU A 368 1.60 20.84 2.70
N THR A 369 0.39 21.17 2.27
CA THR A 369 -0.85 20.81 2.93
C THR A 369 -1.59 19.79 2.06
N GLY A 370 -2.13 18.77 2.72
CA GLY A 370 -3.08 17.85 2.12
C GLY A 370 -4.40 17.93 2.85
N HIS A 371 -5.48 17.48 2.22
CA HIS A 371 -6.78 17.36 2.85
C HIS A 371 -7.29 15.94 2.71
N VAL A 372 -7.83 15.39 3.80
CA VAL A 372 -8.47 14.07 3.76
C VAL A 372 -9.97 14.25 3.55
N VAL A 373 -10.48 13.63 2.49
CA VAL A 373 -11.90 13.53 2.19
C VAL A 373 -12.35 12.11 2.50
N SER A 374 -13.54 11.95 3.09
CA SER A 374 -14.10 10.64 3.38
C SER A 374 -15.60 10.62 3.12
N ILE A 375 -16.09 9.50 2.59
CA ILE A 375 -17.52 9.22 2.41
C ILE A 375 -17.90 7.98 3.22
N GLU A 376 -19.15 7.92 3.67
CA GLU A 376 -19.69 6.73 4.34
C GLU A 376 -19.91 5.62 3.30
N CYS A 377 -19.46 4.41 3.63
CA CYS A 377 -19.67 3.22 2.82
C CYS A 377 -20.93 2.51 3.29
N GLN A 378 -21.82 2.22 2.35
CA GLN A 378 -22.95 1.34 2.60
C GLN A 378 -22.50 -0.10 2.37
N LEU A 379 -22.99 -1.02 3.18
CA LEU A 379 -22.80 -2.45 2.92
C LEU A 379 -23.58 -2.79 1.65
N GLU A 380 -22.86 -3.34 0.67
CA GLU A 380 -23.38 -3.72 -0.66
C GLU A 380 -23.78 -5.19 -0.72
#